data_AF-A0A925P4S3-F1
#
_entry.id   AF-A0A925P4S3-F1
#
_cell.length_a   1.000
_cell.length_b   1.000
_cell.length_c   1.000
_cell.angle_alpha   90.00
_cell.angle_beta   90.00
_cell.angle_gamma   90.00
#
_symmetry.space_group_name_H-M   'P 1'
#
loop_
_entity.id
_entity.type
_entity.pdbx_description
1 polymer ?
#
loop_
_entity_poly.entity_id
_entity_poly.type
_entity_poly.pdbx_seq_one_letter_code
_entity_poly.pdbx_strand_id
1 'polypeptide(L)' 'GNHSKDIREYVITDKGVVVIRPRSTEYVRLTTGIPERTGPRPAQDVEPPPEPKAKK' A
#
# COMPACT_ATOMS: atom_id res chain seq x y z
N GLY A 1 16.69 -0.19 26.17
CA GLY A 1 16.90 0.62 24.96
C GLY A 1 15.56 0.87 24.30
N ASN A 2 15.23 2.12 23.99
CA ASN A 2 13.95 2.52 23.39
C ASN A 2 14.05 2.50 21.85
N HIS A 3 13.91 1.32 21.24
CA HIS A 3 13.84 1.19 19.78
C HIS A 3 12.61 0.36 19.39
N SER A 4 11.83 0.89 18.45
CA SER A 4 10.64 0.23 17.91
C SER A 4 11.00 -1.09 17.21
N LYS A 5 10.12 -2.08 17.31
CA LYS A 5 10.26 -3.38 16.60
C LYS A 5 9.36 -3.46 15.37
N ASP A 6 8.83 -2.33 14.92
CA ASP A 6 7.89 -2.28 13.81
C ASP A 6 8.61 -2.31 12.45
N ILE A 7 8.00 -2.99 11.48
CA ILE A 7 8.36 -2.88 10.06
C ILE A 7 7.74 -1.58 9.53
N ARG A 8 8.55 -0.72 8.91
CA ARG A 8 8.10 0.57 8.36
C ARG A 8 8.37 0.65 6.86
N GLU A 9 7.43 1.27 6.16
CA GLU A 9 7.58 1.58 4.74
C GLU A 9 8.42 2.86 4.58
N TYR A 10 9.37 2.82 3.63
CA TYR A 10 10.24 3.93 3.33
C TYR A 10 10.52 4.03 1.84
N VAL A 11 10.96 5.21 1.41
CA VAL A 11 11.46 5.46 0.07
C VAL A 11 12.88 6.01 0.14
N ILE A 12 13.70 5.66 -0.84
CA ILE A 12 15.04 6.23 -1.02
C ILE A 12 14.92 7.38 -2.01
N THR A 13 15.37 8.56 -1.60
CA THR A 13 15.35 9.80 -2.38
C THR A 13 16.76 10.34 -2.55
N ASP A 14 16.90 11.42 -3.31
CA ASP A 14 18.14 12.20 -3.42
C ASP A 14 18.63 12.76 -2.06
N LYS A 15 17.72 12.90 -1.09
CA LYS A 15 18.00 13.35 0.29
C LYS A 15 18.22 12.20 1.28
N GLY A 16 18.16 10.95 0.82
CA GLY A 16 18.30 9.75 1.66
C GLY A 16 16.97 9.04 1.92
N VAL A 17 16.90 8.33 3.06
CA VAL A 17 15.76 7.47 3.43
C VAL A 17 14.66 8.27 4.12
N VAL A 18 13.43 8.18 3.61
CA VAL A 18 12.25 8.83 4.19
C VAL A 18 11.20 7.76 4.54
N VAL A 19 10.76 7.71 5.80
CA VAL A 19 9.64 6.86 6.22
C VAL A 19 8.34 7.51 5.76
N ILE A 20 7.52 6.77 5.00
CA ILE A 20 6.40 7.39 4.27
C ILE A 20 5.06 7.33 5.02
N ARG A 21 4.91 6.42 5.98
CA ARG A 21 3.66 6.24 6.77
C ARG A 21 3.96 5.74 8.19
N PRO A 22 3.04 5.97 9.16
CA PRO A 22 3.03 5.25 10.44
C PRO A 22 2.91 3.72 10.24
N ARG A 23 3.04 2.95 11.33
CA ARG A 23 2.93 1.48 11.31
C ARG A 23 1.69 1.03 10.53
N SER A 24 1.88 0.21 9.50
CA SER A 24 0.78 -0.39 8.74
C SER A 24 0.19 -1.58 9.50
N THR A 25 -1.10 -1.51 9.83
CA THR A 25 -1.88 -2.59 10.46
C THR A 25 -2.80 -3.33 9.48
N GLU A 26 -2.91 -2.79 8.27
CA GLU A 26 -3.80 -3.28 7.21
C GLU A 26 -3.20 -4.41 6.38
N TYR A 27 -2.02 -4.90 6.77
CA TYR A 27 -1.36 -6.01 6.11
C TYR A 27 -0.75 -6.98 7.12
N VAL A 28 -0.86 -8.27 6.82
CA VAL A 28 -0.21 -9.37 7.53
C VAL A 28 0.83 -10.04 6.63
N ARG A 29 1.63 -10.93 7.23
CA ARG A 29 2.69 -11.67 6.53
C ARG A 29 3.74 -10.75 5.86
N LEU A 30 3.99 -9.56 6.42
CA LEU A 30 4.96 -8.59 5.86
C LEU A 30 6.38 -9.18 5.62
N THR A 31 6.79 -10.17 6.42
CA THR A 31 8.11 -10.81 6.32
C THR A 31 8.23 -11.83 5.19
N THR A 32 7.14 -12.23 4.53
CA THR A 32 7.17 -13.21 3.43
C THR A 32 7.57 -12.60 2.09
N GLY A 33 7.58 -11.26 1.99
CA GLY A 33 7.72 -10.53 0.73
C GLY A 33 6.42 -10.40 -0.07
N ILE A 34 5.38 -11.16 0.29
CA ILE A 34 4.04 -11.08 -0.33
C ILE A 34 3.02 -10.83 0.79
N PRO A 35 2.76 -9.55 1.13
CA PRO A 35 1.85 -9.20 2.21
C PRO A 35 0.39 -9.41 1.80
N GLU A 36 -0.43 -9.83 2.75
CA GLU A 36 -1.87 -10.01 2.56
C GLU A 36 -2.62 -8.90 3.28
N ARG A 37 -3.61 -8.30 2.62
CA ARG A 37 -4.39 -7.23 3.22
C ARG A 37 -5.32 -7.80 4.30
N THR A 38 -5.30 -7.23 5.50
CA THR A 38 -6.21 -7.58 6.58
C THR A 38 -7.56 -6.89 6.40
N GLY A 39 -8.64 -7.58 6.75
CA GLY A 39 -10.00 -7.05 6.68
C GLY A 39 -10.69 -7.23 5.31
N PRO A 40 -11.98 -6.89 5.22
CA PRO A 40 -12.72 -6.96 3.97
C PRO A 40 -12.11 -6.00 2.93
N ARG A 41 -12.05 -6.44 1.67
CA ARG A 41 -11.69 -5.56 0.57
C ARG A 41 -12.68 -4.37 0.59
N PRO A 42 -12.20 -3.11 0.61
CA PRO A 42 -13.11 -1.97 0.45
C PRO A 42 -13.90 -2.15 -0.84
N ALA A 43 -15.16 -1.73 -0.82
CA ALA A 43 -15.98 -1.75 -2.02
C ALA A 43 -15.22 -1.06 -3.17
N GLN A 44 -15.21 -1.68 -4.34
CA GLN A 44 -14.69 -1.00 -5.52
C GLN A 44 -15.60 0.20 -5.78
N ASP A 45 -15.01 1.38 -5.91
CA ASP A 45 -15.74 2.54 -6.40
C ASP A 45 -16.33 2.19 -7.77
N VAL A 46 -17.53 2.70 -8.06
CA VAL A 46 -18.19 2.49 -9.35
C VAL A 46 -17.33 3.17 -10.41
N GLU A 47 -16.57 2.37 -11.16
CA GLU A 47 -15.81 2.87 -12.30
C GLU A 47 -16.80 3.35 -13.37
N PRO A 48 -16.61 4.57 -13.93
CA PRO A 48 -17.45 5.03 -15.02
C PRO A 48 -17.33 4.05 -16.20
N PRO A 49 -18.41 3.83 -16.98
CA PRO A 49 -18.35 2.97 -18.15
C PRO A 49 -17.21 3.40 -19.08
N PRO A 50 -16.49 2.45 -19.69
CA PRO A 50 -15.43 2.78 -20.64
C PRO A 50 -16.00 3.60 -21.80
N GLU A 51 -15.18 4.50 -22.33
CA GLU A 51 -15.60 5.34 -23.46
C GLU A 51 -16.08 4.48 -24.65
N PRO A 52 -17.14 4.91 -25.34
CA PRO A 52 -17.68 4.17 -26.47
C PRO A 52 -16.61 4.02 -27.55
N LYS A 53 -16.46 2.79 -28.07
CA LYS A 53 -15.53 2.50 -29.17
C LYS A 53 -15.80 3.47 -30.33
N ALA A 54 -14.74 4.08 -30.86
CA ALA A 54 -14.81 4.95 -32.02
C ALA A 54 -15.54 4.24 -33.17
N LYS A 55 -16.54 4.91 -33.76
CA LYS A 55 -17.21 4.42 -34.97
C LYS A 55 -16.23 4.54 -36.15
N LYS A 56 -16.08 3.45 -36.89
CA LYS A 56 -15.31 3.36 -38.13
C LYS A 56 -15.99 4.13 -39.25
#